data_AF-A0A377DT16-F1
#
_entry.id   AF-A0A377DT16-F1
#
_cell.length_a   1.000
_cell.length_b   1.000
_cell.length_c   1.000
_cell.angle_alpha   90.00
_cell.angle_beta   90.00
_cell.angle_gamma   90.00
#
_symmetry.space_group_name_H-M   'P 1'
#
loop_
_entity.id
_entity.type
_entity.pdbx_description
1 polymer ?
#
loop_
_entity_poly.entity_id
_entity_poly.type
_entity_poly.pdbx_seq_one_letter_code
_entity_poly.pdbx_strand_id
1 'polypeptide(L)'
;MVRWVTWCIGHLLEQAQPDAYDSRYARWNLADLPIVPEKWQLQPRPSVTKQLNVIKRFLHEASEIVHAGDPDREGQLLVDEVLDYLPTGTGKAPAGTALLDKRPEPAGG
;
A
#
# COMPACT_ATOMS: atom_id res chain seq x y z
N MET A 1 -14.09 19.41 -12.00
CA MET A 1 -13.76 18.12 -11.36
C MET A 1 -12.26 18.06 -11.16
N VAL A 2 -11.79 17.93 -9.92
CA VAL A 2 -10.35 17.83 -9.61
C VAL A 2 -9.96 16.36 -9.65
N ARG A 3 -8.82 16.04 -10.26
CA ARG A 3 -8.22 14.70 -10.27
C ARG A 3 -6.83 14.80 -9.65
N TRP A 4 -6.48 13.85 -8.78
CA TRP A 4 -5.16 13.77 -8.14
C TRP A 4 -4.39 12.60 -8.71
N VAL A 5 -3.07 12.73 -8.86
CA VAL A 5 -2.17 11.62 -9.21
C VAL A 5 -1.23 11.37 -8.05
N THR A 6 -1.04 10.10 -7.71
CA THR A 6 -0.09 9.66 -6.69
C THR A 6 0.53 8.33 -7.12
N TRP A 7 1.57 7.89 -6.41
CA TRP A 7 2.38 6.73 -6.80
C TRP A 7 2.91 5.97 -5.58
N CYS A 8 3.24 4.69 -5.79
CA CYS A 8 4.00 3.89 -4.84
C CYS A 8 5.52 4.10 -5.08
N ILE A 9 6.34 3.98 -4.04
CA ILE A 9 7.80 4.02 -4.14
C ILE A 9 8.30 2.59 -3.85
N GLY A 10 8.25 1.73 -4.87
CA GLY A 10 8.27 0.28 -4.65
C GLY A 10 7.16 -0.13 -3.69
N HIS A 11 7.39 -1.16 -2.86
CA HIS A 11 6.44 -1.51 -1.80
C HIS A 11 6.35 -0.39 -0.76
N LEU A 12 5.13 -0.01 -0.41
CA LEU A 12 4.87 0.89 0.73
C LEU A 12 4.68 0.12 2.04
N LEU A 13 4.42 -1.17 1.91
CA LEU A 13 4.18 -2.12 2.99
C LEU A 13 5.24 -3.22 2.95
N GLU A 14 5.50 -3.84 4.08
CA GLU A 14 6.34 -5.03 4.18
C GLU A 14 5.72 -6.04 5.13
N GLN A 15 6.13 -7.30 5.02
CA GLN A 15 5.70 -8.33 5.96
C GLN A 15 6.14 -7.95 7.38
N ALA A 16 5.23 -8.06 8.33
CA ALA A 16 5.54 -7.81 9.72
C ALA A 16 6.64 -8.78 10.20
N GLN A 17 7.53 -8.26 11.04
CA GLN A 17 8.56 -9.07 11.67
C GLN A 17 7.94 -10.09 12.64
N PRO A 18 8.62 -11.21 12.95
CA PRO A 18 8.09 -12.24 13.84
C PRO A 18 7.57 -11.72 15.19
N ASP A 19 8.27 -10.75 15.78
CA ASP A 19 7.92 -10.13 17.06
C ASP A 19 6.60 -9.34 17.04
N ALA A 20 6.11 -8.96 15.86
CA ALA A 20 4.78 -8.36 15.71
C ALA A 20 3.63 -9.37 15.86
N TYR A 21 3.91 -10.66 15.72
CA TYR A 21 2.94 -11.73 15.94
C TYR A 21 2.95 -12.20 17.39
N ASP A 22 4.14 -12.31 17.99
CA ASP A 22 4.33 -12.61 19.41
C ASP A 22 5.70 -12.06 19.84
N SER A 23 5.73 -11.25 20.90
CA SER A 23 6.95 -10.58 21.37
C SER A 23 8.06 -11.56 21.76
N ARG A 24 7.74 -12.83 22.07
CA ARG A 24 8.76 -13.86 22.33
C ARG A 24 9.64 -14.12 21.11
N TYR A 25 9.12 -13.93 19.90
CA TYR A 25 9.85 -14.14 18.65
C TYR A 25 10.90 -13.06 18.35
N ALA A 26 10.97 -11.99 19.15
CA ALA A 26 12.07 -11.03 19.09
C ALA A 26 13.43 -11.70 19.39
N ARG A 27 13.41 -12.81 20.15
CA ARG A 27 14.59 -13.63 20.42
C ARG A 27 14.54 -14.90 19.58
N TRP A 28 15.63 -15.17 18.87
CA TRP A 28 15.77 -16.38 18.07
C TRP A 28 15.93 -17.64 18.94
N ASN A 29 15.11 -18.65 18.67
CA ASN A 29 15.11 -19.93 19.35
C ASN A 29 14.61 -21.03 18.40
N LEU A 30 15.30 -22.17 18.37
CA LEU A 30 14.93 -23.30 17.51
C LEU A 30 13.57 -23.90 17.91
N ALA A 31 13.19 -23.84 19.18
CA ALA A 31 11.91 -24.40 19.64
C ALA A 31 10.68 -23.61 19.14
N ASP A 32 10.89 -22.38 18.69
CA ASP A 32 9.82 -21.53 18.14
C ASP A 32 9.70 -21.68 16.61
N LEU A 33 10.59 -22.44 15.97
CA LEU A 33 10.58 -22.63 14.52
C LEU A 33 9.79 -23.89 14.11
N PRO A 34 9.07 -23.85 12.97
CA PRO A 34 8.88 -22.69 12.10
C PRO A 34 7.82 -21.72 12.65
N ILE A 35 8.05 -20.41 12.49
CA ILE A 35 7.05 -19.39 12.81
C ILE A 35 6.12 -19.24 11.61
N VAL A 36 4.86 -19.65 11.77
CA VAL A 36 3.83 -19.57 10.73
C VAL A 36 2.61 -18.85 11.31
N PRO A 37 2.39 -17.56 10.98
CA PRO A 37 1.24 -16.83 11.47
C PRO A 37 -0.08 -17.41 10.99
N GLU A 38 -1.11 -17.43 11.85
CA GLU A 38 -2.49 -17.75 11.42
C GLU A 38 -3.05 -16.68 10.48
N LYS A 39 -2.68 -15.42 10.73
CA LYS A 39 -3.03 -14.27 9.90
C LYS A 39 -1.80 -13.43 9.63
N TRP A 40 -1.46 -13.29 8.36
CA TRP A 40 -0.36 -12.44 7.90
C TRP A 40 -0.66 -10.97 8.18
N GLN A 41 0.37 -10.25 8.63
CA GLN A 41 0.30 -8.82 8.93
C GLN A 41 1.28 -8.07 8.03
N LEU A 42 0.81 -6.95 7.49
CA LEU A 42 1.64 -5.98 6.77
C LEU A 42 1.91 -4.77 7.67
N GLN A 43 3.09 -4.17 7.51
CA GLN A 43 3.49 -2.96 8.23
C GLN A 43 4.00 -1.90 7.25
N PRO A 44 3.79 -0.60 7.51
CA PRO A 44 4.34 0.47 6.69
C PRO A 44 5.87 0.47 6.73
N ARG A 45 6.49 0.52 5.56
CA ARG A 45 7.95 0.69 5.46
C ARG A 45 8.35 2.08 5.97
N PRO A 46 9.24 2.19 6.98
CA PRO A 46 9.52 3.46 7.66
C PRO A 46 9.98 4.59 6.73
N SER A 47 10.73 4.26 5.67
CA SER A 47 11.27 5.23 4.72
C SER A 47 10.21 5.89 3.82
N VAL A 48 9.04 5.26 3.68
CA VAL A 48 7.99 5.67 2.73
C VAL A 48 6.64 5.98 3.40
N THR A 49 6.58 6.00 4.73
CA THR A 49 5.38 6.33 5.52
C THR A 49 4.74 7.67 5.12
N LYS A 50 5.55 8.67 4.75
CA LYS A 50 5.03 9.96 4.26
C LYS A 50 4.19 9.80 3.00
N GLN A 51 4.65 8.97 2.05
CA GLN A 51 3.93 8.71 0.81
C GLN A 51 2.63 7.93 1.08
N LEU A 52 2.69 6.93 1.96
CA LEU A 52 1.48 6.19 2.36
C LEU A 52 0.40 7.10 2.97
N ASN A 53 0.80 8.10 3.77
CA ASN A 53 -0.13 9.09 4.32
C ASN A 53 -0.74 10.01 3.25
N VAL A 54 0.02 10.35 2.20
CA VAL A 54 -0.51 11.13 1.06
C VAL A 54 -1.61 10.33 0.35
N ILE A 55 -1.35 9.04 0.07
CA ILE A 55 -2.33 8.14 -0.54
C ILE A 55 -3.57 8.00 0.34
N LYS A 56 -3.39 7.78 1.64
CA LYS A 56 -4.50 7.68 2.61
C LYS A 56 -5.42 8.90 2.58
N ARG A 57 -4.87 10.11 2.52
CA ARG A 57 -5.66 11.34 2.41
C ARG A 57 -6.48 11.34 1.12
N PHE A 58 -5.84 11.05 -0.02
CA PHE A 58 -6.55 11.05 -1.31
C PHE A 58 -7.61 9.95 -1.39
N LEU A 59 -7.37 8.76 -0.84
CA LEU A 59 -8.37 7.70 -0.78
C LEU A 59 -9.62 8.08 0.01
N HIS A 60 -9.49 8.93 1.04
CA HIS A 60 -10.64 9.42 1.81
C HIS A 60 -11.44 10.49 1.07
N GLU A 61 -10.78 11.32 0.24
CA GLU A 61 -11.42 12.40 -0.53
C GLU A 61 -11.93 11.94 -1.90
N ALA A 62 -11.40 10.84 -2.42
CA ALA A 62 -11.73 10.32 -3.74
C ALA A 62 -13.12 9.69 -3.79
N SER A 63 -13.88 10.02 -4.84
CA SER A 63 -15.14 9.36 -5.17
C SER A 63 -14.95 8.16 -6.10
N GLU A 64 -13.82 8.12 -6.81
CA GLU A 64 -13.40 7.10 -7.77
C GLU A 64 -11.90 6.83 -7.58
N ILE A 65 -11.53 5.55 -7.57
CA ILE A 65 -10.15 5.09 -7.36
C ILE A 65 -9.73 4.29 -8.57
N VAL A 66 -8.46 4.47 -8.89
CA VAL A 66 -7.92 4.12 -10.17
C VAL A 66 -6.49 3.59 -9.93
N HIS A 67 -6.35 2.25 -9.93
CA HIS A 67 -5.10 1.47 -10.01
C HIS A 67 -4.31 1.52 -11.35
N ALA A 68 -3.17 2.22 -11.34
CA ALA A 68 -2.27 2.43 -12.48
C ALA A 68 -0.93 1.66 -12.38
N GLY A 69 -0.90 0.52 -11.67
CA GLY A 69 0.32 -0.28 -11.53
C GLY A 69 0.76 -0.94 -12.84
N ASP A 70 2.01 -1.41 -12.89
CA ASP A 70 2.53 -2.13 -14.05
C ASP A 70 1.64 -3.34 -14.40
N PRO A 71 1.47 -3.68 -15.69
CA PRO A 71 0.57 -4.73 -16.15
C PRO A 71 1.16 -6.14 -15.94
N ASP A 72 1.71 -6.38 -14.76
CA ASP A 72 2.24 -7.64 -14.30
C ASP A 72 1.74 -7.97 -12.88
N ARG A 73 2.18 -9.10 -12.35
CA ARG A 73 1.75 -9.58 -11.02
C ARG A 73 2.21 -8.65 -9.89
N GLU A 74 3.39 -8.05 -10.01
CA GLU A 74 3.98 -7.24 -8.96
C GLU A 74 3.33 -5.85 -8.93
N GLY A 75 3.11 -5.25 -10.11
CA GLY A 75 2.38 -4.00 -10.25
C GLY A 75 0.95 -4.10 -9.72
N GLN A 76 0.28 -5.22 -9.94
CA GLN A 76 -1.04 -5.50 -9.35
C GLN A 76 -0.95 -5.55 -7.81
N LEU A 77 -0.05 -6.38 -7.28
CA LEU A 77 0.13 -6.60 -5.83
C LEU A 77 0.43 -5.30 -5.08
N LEU A 78 1.35 -4.48 -5.61
CA LEU A 78 1.81 -3.25 -4.96
C LEU A 78 0.69 -2.27 -4.61
N VAL A 79 -0.30 -2.14 -5.48
CA VAL A 79 -1.41 -1.21 -5.28
C VAL A 79 -2.53 -1.89 -4.50
N ASP A 80 -2.82 -3.16 -4.76
CA ASP A 80 -3.83 -3.92 -4.02
C ASP A 80 -3.50 -3.98 -2.53
N GLU A 81 -2.25 -4.26 -2.16
CA GLU A 81 -1.81 -4.26 -0.77
C GLU A 81 -2.08 -2.92 -0.07
N VAL A 82 -1.89 -1.80 -0.78
CA VAL A 82 -2.14 -0.46 -0.24
C VAL A 82 -3.64 -0.20 -0.07
N LEU A 83 -4.45 -0.62 -1.04
CA LEU A 83 -5.91 -0.46 -0.99
C LEU A 83 -6.55 -1.36 0.07
N ASP A 84 -6.01 -2.56 0.29
CA ASP A 84 -6.47 -3.48 1.34
C ASP A 84 -6.05 -3.02 2.73
N TYR A 85 -4.84 -2.47 2.86
CA TYR A 85 -4.31 -1.99 4.13
C TYR A 85 -4.96 -0.68 4.59
N LEU A 86 -5.25 0.23 3.67
CA LEU A 86 -5.85 1.52 3.99
C LEU A 86 -7.38 1.45 3.97
N PRO A 87 -8.07 1.97 5.00
CA PRO A 87 -9.52 1.99 4.98
C PRO A 87 -10.02 2.89 3.85
N THR A 88 -10.80 2.33 2.92
CA THR A 88 -11.53 3.09 1.92
C THR A 88 -12.80 3.63 2.57
N GLY A 89 -13.02 4.95 2.53
CA GLY A 89 -14.19 5.60 3.16
C GLY A 89 -15.53 5.21 2.53
N THR A 90 -15.53 4.36 1.52
CA THR A 90 -16.71 3.87 0.82
C THR A 90 -16.52 2.37 0.61
N GLY A 91 -17.53 1.55 0.94
CA GLY A 91 -17.54 0.10 0.67
C GLY A 91 -17.60 -0.25 -0.82
N LYS A 92 -16.83 0.48 -1.64
CA LYS A 92 -16.69 0.30 -3.08
C LYS A 92 -15.51 -0.64 -3.29
N ALA A 93 -15.81 -1.81 -3.84
CA ALA A 93 -14.79 -2.63 -4.46
C ALA A 93 -14.15 -1.83 -5.62
N PRO A 94 -12.82 -1.86 -5.80
CA PRO A 94 -12.20 -1.25 -6.96
C PRO A 94 -12.71 -1.96 -8.22
N ALA A 95 -13.53 -1.27 -9.02
CA ALA A 95 -13.82 -1.71 -10.38
C ALA A 95 -12.56 -1.43 -11.21
N GLY A 96 -12.06 -2.45 -11.90
CA GLY A 96 -10.75 -2.41 -12.56
C GLY A 96 -10.56 -1.28 -13.58
N THR A 97 -9.26 -0.97 -13.78
CA THR A 97 -8.64 -0.04 -14.76
C THR A 97 -8.82 1.46 -14.51
N ALA A 98 -7.87 2.30 -14.93
CA ALA A 98 -6.68 2.52 -14.12
C ALA A 98 -5.81 3.78 -14.39
N LEU A 99 -6.32 4.93 -14.86
CA LEU A 99 -5.55 6.18 -15.09
C LEU A 99 -5.94 7.42 -14.21
N LEU A 100 -5.06 7.88 -13.30
CA LEU A 100 -5.14 9.26 -12.77
C LEU A 100 -3.99 10.07 -13.40
N ASP A 101 -4.31 10.96 -14.33
CA ASP A 101 -3.34 11.79 -15.06
C ASP A 101 -3.54 13.29 -14.78
N LYS A 102 -2.45 13.96 -14.42
CA LYS A 102 -2.02 15.17 -15.09
C LYS A 102 -0.49 15.20 -15.07
N ARG A 103 0.14 14.95 -16.22
CA ARG A 103 1.54 15.31 -16.50
C ARG A 103 1.75 16.75 -16.00
N PRO A 104 2.78 17.06 -15.20
CA PRO A 104 3.12 18.45 -14.95
C PRO A 104 3.39 19.12 -16.29
N GLU A 105 2.78 20.29 -16.54
CA GLU A 105 3.25 21.12 -17.65
C GLU A 105 4.74 21.42 -17.39
N PRO A 106 5.60 21.38 -18.42
CA PRO A 106 6.95 21.87 -18.26
C PRO A 106 6.84 23.30 -17.74
N ALA A 107 7.44 23.56 -16.58
CA ALA A 107 7.55 24.93 -16.07
C ALA A 107 8.18 25.76 -17.19
N GLY A 108 7.41 26.68 -17.75
CA GLY A 108 7.93 27.64 -18.71
C GLY A 108 9.09 28.42 -18.08
N GLY A 109 10.21 28.43 -18.79
CA GLY A 109 11.47 29.08 -18.43
C GLY A 109 12.59 28.58 -19.33
#